data_AF-A0A933VF95-F1
#
_entry.id   AF-A0A933VF95-F1
#
_cell.length_a   1.000
_cell.length_b   1.000
_cell.length_c   1.000
_cell.angle_alpha   90.00
_cell.angle_beta   90.00
_cell.angle_gamma   90.00
#
_symmetry.space_group_name_H-M   'P 1'
#
loop_
_entity.id
_entity.type
_entity.pdbx_description
1 polymer ?
#
loop_
_entity_poly.entity_id
_entity_poly.type
_entity_poly.pdbx_seq_one_letter_code
_entity_poly.pdbx_strand_id
1 'polypeptide(L)'
;MVSLVRVLIVLVFVLVLWTTLGSVSTSTAYHSATFSLSPGSITRVSVSSSGTQANNHSYSPAISTDGRYVAFESTATNLVGGSNNGRSHIYVHDRQTGQTTRVSVDSDGIQANQNSNWASVSADGRYVVFESDATNLVGSDTNGKEDIFVHDRQTSQTTRISVASDGTQGNDDSVRPSISGDGRYVAFYSEANNLVLGDTNGHSDVFVHDRQTEQTTRVSVSSAGVQGNNESFVPRISANGRYVAFESYASNLVSGDGNASQDVFVHDRELGLTTLVSMTNLGASGDNRSISPSINADGRYVAFLSTATNLVSNDTNSYDDIFVHDRGSQTTRVSVASDGAQGNGQSWSPSISGDGRYVTFRSSAANLVSADTNAKFDIFVHDRQTNQTTRISIASNGAQGDDDSSGPAISTDGRYVAFYSQATNLVGGDTNGKYDIFVYDRDGEPRRIYLPLILR
;
A
#
# COMPACT_ATOMS: atom_id res chain seq x y z
N MET A 1 39.00 23.45 -5.67
CA MET A 1 39.21 22.02 -5.99
C MET A 1 39.40 21.29 -4.67
N VAL A 2 38.33 20.77 -4.03
CA VAL A 2 37.86 19.36 -4.12
C VAL A 2 38.94 18.40 -3.56
N SER A 3 38.79 17.52 -2.56
CA SER A 3 37.66 16.98 -1.77
C SER A 3 38.19 16.08 -0.62
N LEU A 4 37.33 15.81 0.39
CA LEU A 4 37.14 14.55 1.20
C LEU A 4 38.38 13.91 1.92
N VAL A 5 38.38 13.44 3.17
CA VAL A 5 37.39 12.80 4.09
C VAL A 5 37.87 13.02 5.55
N ARG A 6 36.95 13.27 6.49
CA ARG A 6 37.13 13.03 7.92
C ARG A 6 35.88 12.35 8.44
N VAL A 7 35.98 11.17 9.07
CA VAL A 7 35.42 10.89 10.41
C VAL A 7 36.26 9.78 11.05
N LEU A 8 36.78 10.12 12.23
CA LEU A 8 37.46 9.30 13.23
C LEU A 8 36.43 9.04 14.35
N ILE A 9 36.61 7.96 15.12
CA ILE A 9 36.41 7.81 16.59
C ILE A 9 36.15 6.31 16.87
N VAL A 10 36.70 5.61 17.86
CA VAL A 10 37.83 5.67 18.81
C VAL A 10 37.83 4.26 19.45
N LEU A 11 38.99 3.65 19.62
CA LEU A 11 39.18 2.34 20.28
C LEU A 11 40.24 2.51 21.38
N VAL A 12 39.82 2.38 22.65
CA VAL A 12 40.65 2.51 23.88
C VAL A 12 39.86 1.80 25.00
N PHE A 13 40.33 0.94 25.90
CA PHE A 13 41.49 0.04 26.19
C PHE A 13 40.95 -0.90 27.34
N VAL A 14 41.51 -2.05 27.72
CA VAL A 14 42.67 -2.20 28.64
C VAL A 14 42.99 -3.70 28.80
N LEU A 15 44.29 -4.00 28.74
CA LEU A 15 44.96 -5.27 29.04
C LEU A 15 45.13 -5.42 30.57
N VAL A 16 44.86 -6.59 31.15
CA VAL A 16 45.29 -6.93 32.53
C VAL A 16 46.07 -8.25 32.53
N LEU A 17 47.24 -8.21 33.18
CA LEU A 17 48.22 -9.30 33.34
C LEU A 17 47.63 -10.54 34.02
N TRP A 18 48.06 -11.72 33.56
CA TRP A 18 47.88 -13.01 34.22
C TRP A 18 49.00 -13.26 35.24
N THR A 19 48.65 -13.61 36.47
CA THR A 19 49.47 -14.53 37.29
C THR A 19 48.59 -15.48 38.11
N THR A 20 49.05 -16.73 38.14
CA THR A 20 48.69 -17.86 39.02
C THR A 20 47.48 -18.74 38.68
N LEU A 21 47.75 -20.04 38.82
CA LEU A 21 46.97 -21.20 38.42
C LEU A 21 45.65 -21.34 39.18
N GLY A 22 44.58 -21.67 38.46
CA GLY A 22 43.32 -22.12 39.04
C GLY A 22 42.35 -22.50 37.93
N SER A 23 41.95 -23.77 37.89
CA SER A 23 40.98 -24.36 36.96
C SER A 23 39.69 -23.53 36.85
N VAL A 24 39.36 -23.06 35.63
CA VAL A 24 38.07 -22.41 35.35
C VAL A 24 37.26 -23.30 34.42
N SER A 25 36.08 -23.71 34.92
CA SER A 25 35.00 -24.35 34.17
C SER A 25 34.63 -23.49 32.96
N THR A 26 34.58 -24.08 31.76
CA THR A 26 34.10 -23.39 30.56
C THR A 26 32.57 -23.30 30.61
N SER A 27 32.07 -22.31 31.35
CA SER A 27 30.73 -21.78 31.12
C SER A 27 30.83 -20.86 29.90
N THR A 28 30.24 -21.28 28.78
CA THR A 28 30.01 -20.41 27.63
C THR A 28 28.93 -19.41 28.01
N ALA A 29 29.33 -18.28 28.58
CA ALA A 29 28.44 -17.15 28.77
C ALA A 29 28.16 -16.52 27.40
N TYR A 30 26.94 -16.70 26.90
CA TYR A 30 26.42 -15.87 25.82
C TYR A 30 26.38 -14.42 26.33
N HIS A 31 27.32 -13.59 25.90
CA HIS A 31 27.13 -12.15 26.01
C HIS A 31 26.07 -11.77 24.97
N SER A 32 24.80 -11.77 25.37
CA SER A 32 23.76 -11.05 24.64
C SER A 32 24.05 -9.56 24.81
N ALA A 33 24.81 -8.98 23.88
CA ALA A 33 24.86 -7.53 23.75
C ALA A 33 23.49 -7.06 23.26
N THR A 34 22.67 -6.54 24.17
CA THR A 34 21.48 -5.78 23.82
C THR A 34 21.93 -4.45 23.23
N PHE A 35 22.07 -4.39 21.91
CA PHE A 35 22.12 -3.10 21.23
C PHE A 35 20.74 -2.48 21.33
N SER A 36 20.61 -1.33 22.00
CA SER A 36 19.43 -0.49 21.84
C SER A 36 19.48 0.08 20.42
N LEU A 37 18.74 -0.54 19.50
CA LEU A 37 18.57 -0.01 18.17
C LEU A 37 17.74 1.27 18.28
N SER A 38 18.10 2.29 17.50
CA SER A 38 17.24 3.47 17.34
C SER A 38 15.92 3.00 16.73
N PRO A 39 14.76 3.46 17.22
CA PRO A 39 13.51 3.27 16.49
C PRO A 39 13.70 3.74 15.04
N GLY A 40 12.95 3.13 14.12
CA GLY A 40 12.90 3.59 12.74
C GLY A 40 12.65 5.11 12.65
N SER A 41 13.09 5.71 11.55
CA SER A 41 13.01 7.17 11.39
C SER A 41 11.75 7.56 10.62
N ILE A 42 11.11 8.66 11.02
CA ILE A 42 9.92 9.18 10.37
C ILE A 42 10.19 10.55 9.74
N THR A 43 9.68 10.75 8.53
CA THR A 43 9.83 12.00 7.76
C THR A 43 8.52 12.40 7.12
N ARG A 44 8.17 13.69 7.13
CA ARG A 44 7.04 14.23 6.36
C ARG A 44 7.47 14.44 4.90
N VAL A 45 6.64 13.99 3.96
CA VAL A 45 6.89 14.08 2.51
C VAL A 45 5.86 14.93 1.76
N SER A 46 4.76 15.34 2.40
CA SER A 46 3.84 16.38 1.93
C SER A 46 4.47 17.78 2.09
N VAL A 47 5.61 18.00 1.42
CA VAL A 47 6.37 19.25 1.44
C VAL A 47 6.64 19.74 0.02
N SER A 48 6.86 21.04 -0.15
CA SER A 48 7.40 21.59 -1.40
C SER A 48 8.87 21.18 -1.61
N SER A 49 9.41 21.43 -2.80
CA SER A 49 10.84 21.21 -3.09
C SER A 49 11.81 22.04 -2.23
N SER A 50 11.30 23.05 -1.50
CA SER A 50 12.08 23.82 -0.51
C SER A 50 11.91 23.30 0.92
N GLY A 51 11.20 22.18 1.11
CA GLY A 51 10.90 21.60 2.43
C GLY A 51 9.76 22.29 3.18
N THR A 52 8.98 23.17 2.54
CA THR A 52 7.85 23.85 3.19
C THR A 52 6.67 22.90 3.28
N GLN A 53 6.10 22.72 4.48
CA GLN A 53 4.92 21.89 4.71
C GLN A 53 3.73 22.31 3.83
N ALA A 54 2.95 21.33 3.36
CA ALA A 54 1.65 21.55 2.74
C ALA A 54 0.75 22.44 3.61
N ASN A 55 0.08 23.42 3.02
CA ASN A 55 -0.84 24.31 3.74
C ASN A 55 -2.29 23.79 3.81
N ASN A 56 -2.56 22.61 3.27
CA ASN A 56 -3.86 21.95 3.32
C ASN A 56 -3.68 20.42 3.33
N HIS A 57 -4.79 19.69 3.41
CA HIS A 57 -4.78 18.24 3.57
C HIS A 57 -4.13 17.50 2.39
N SER A 58 -3.38 16.45 2.74
CA SER A 58 -2.81 15.46 1.82
C SER A 58 -3.20 14.05 2.27
N TYR A 59 -3.54 13.17 1.33
CA TYR A 59 -4.14 11.86 1.60
C TYR A 59 -3.59 10.77 0.66
N SER A 60 -4.02 9.53 0.91
CA SER A 60 -3.94 8.39 -0.02
C SER A 60 -2.56 8.19 -0.65
N PRO A 61 -1.48 8.00 0.13
CA PRO A 61 -0.15 7.84 -0.43
C PRO A 61 0.02 6.48 -1.11
N ALA A 62 0.80 6.46 -2.20
CA ALA A 62 1.35 5.29 -2.84
C ALA A 62 2.88 5.42 -2.93
N ILE A 63 3.61 4.32 -2.83
CA ILE A 63 5.07 4.33 -2.69
C ILE A 63 5.75 3.34 -3.65
N SER A 64 6.87 3.75 -4.26
CA SER A 64 7.66 2.91 -5.18
C SER A 64 8.35 1.73 -4.46
N THR A 65 8.88 0.77 -5.22
CA THR A 65 9.46 -0.47 -4.69
C THR A 65 10.59 -0.24 -3.69
N ASP A 66 11.43 0.75 -3.94
CA ASP A 66 12.57 1.17 -3.11
C ASP A 66 12.21 2.29 -2.13
N GLY A 67 10.94 2.70 -2.10
CA GLY A 67 10.45 3.83 -1.32
C GLY A 67 11.00 5.19 -1.71
N ARG A 68 11.63 5.35 -2.89
CA ARG A 68 12.14 6.64 -3.34
C ARG A 68 11.03 7.62 -3.71
N TYR A 69 10.02 7.17 -4.44
CA TYR A 69 8.94 8.02 -4.94
C TYR A 69 7.68 7.78 -4.12
N VAL A 70 7.09 8.86 -3.59
CA VAL A 70 5.80 8.83 -2.91
C VAL A 70 4.81 9.68 -3.71
N ALA A 71 3.82 9.03 -4.31
CA ALA A 71 2.68 9.69 -4.93
C ALA A 71 1.60 9.93 -3.88
N PHE A 72 0.93 11.08 -3.91
CA PHE A 72 -0.15 11.40 -2.98
C PHE A 72 -1.08 12.47 -3.55
N GLU A 73 -2.33 12.49 -3.09
CA GLU A 73 -3.28 13.56 -3.43
C GLU A 73 -3.19 14.69 -2.41
N SER A 74 -3.35 15.94 -2.86
CA SER A 74 -3.33 17.09 -1.97
C SER A 74 -4.15 18.26 -2.49
N THR A 75 -4.83 18.94 -1.58
CA THR A 75 -5.52 20.22 -1.81
C THR A 75 -4.64 21.43 -1.49
N ALA A 76 -3.37 21.21 -1.14
CA ALA A 76 -2.44 22.27 -0.76
C ALA A 76 -2.04 23.12 -1.97
N THR A 77 -1.97 24.44 -1.76
CA THR A 77 -1.67 25.41 -2.82
C THR A 77 -0.19 25.77 -2.92
N ASN A 78 0.65 25.24 -2.02
CA ASN A 78 2.04 25.63 -1.87
C ASN A 78 3.07 24.49 -2.09
N LEU A 79 2.64 23.31 -2.55
CA LEU A 79 3.56 22.19 -2.83
C LEU A 79 4.41 22.42 -4.09
N VAL A 80 3.82 23.03 -5.12
CA VAL A 80 4.47 23.40 -6.38
C VAL A 80 4.02 24.81 -6.75
N GLY A 81 4.94 25.61 -7.30
CA GLY A 81 4.64 27.00 -7.72
C GLY A 81 3.60 27.06 -8.83
N GLY A 82 2.80 28.13 -8.85
CA GLY A 82 1.66 28.32 -9.75
C GLY A 82 0.32 28.29 -8.99
N SER A 83 -0.76 28.82 -9.57
CA SER A 83 -2.05 28.79 -8.89
C SER A 83 -2.57 27.35 -8.84
N ASN A 84 -2.65 26.74 -7.65
CA ASN A 84 -3.58 25.63 -7.45
C ASN A 84 -4.99 26.23 -7.44
N ASN A 85 -5.89 25.71 -8.26
CA ASN A 85 -7.28 26.15 -8.39
C ASN A 85 -8.15 25.73 -7.18
N GLY A 86 -7.53 25.36 -6.05
CA GLY A 86 -8.19 24.90 -4.83
C GLY A 86 -8.69 23.46 -4.91
N ARG A 87 -8.26 22.70 -5.93
CA ARG A 87 -8.71 21.32 -6.18
C ARG A 87 -7.68 20.31 -5.70
N SER A 88 -8.14 19.06 -5.57
CA SER A 88 -7.24 17.95 -5.29
C SER A 88 -6.38 17.66 -6.53
N HIS A 89 -5.07 17.54 -6.33
CA HIS A 89 -4.11 17.20 -7.37
C HIS A 89 -3.19 16.08 -6.90
N ILE A 90 -2.64 15.33 -7.85
CA ILE A 90 -1.65 14.31 -7.56
C ILE A 90 -0.25 14.92 -7.62
N TYR A 91 0.52 14.66 -6.58
CA TYR A 91 1.92 15.05 -6.45
C TYR A 91 2.80 13.81 -6.28
N VAL A 92 4.06 13.91 -6.69
CA VAL A 92 5.12 12.95 -6.37
C VAL A 92 6.25 13.68 -5.66
N HIS A 93 6.62 13.18 -4.49
CA HIS A 93 7.83 13.56 -3.78
C HIS A 93 8.94 12.52 -4.02
N ASP A 94 10.07 12.96 -4.59
CA ASP A 94 11.29 12.17 -4.71
C ASP A 94 12.12 12.35 -3.44
N ARG A 95 12.10 11.34 -2.57
CA ARG A 95 12.79 11.35 -1.27
C ARG A 95 14.31 11.41 -1.37
N GLN A 96 14.88 11.09 -2.53
CA GLN A 96 16.32 11.17 -2.75
C GLN A 96 16.76 12.60 -3.10
N THR A 97 15.99 13.31 -3.92
CA THR A 97 16.32 14.67 -4.39
C THR A 97 15.64 15.76 -3.57
N GLY A 98 14.59 15.42 -2.81
CA GLY A 98 13.71 16.36 -2.12
C GLY A 98 12.74 17.08 -3.04
N GLN A 99 12.67 16.72 -4.32
CA GLN A 99 11.82 17.40 -5.30
C GLN A 99 10.37 16.94 -5.21
N THR A 100 9.45 17.90 -5.15
CA THR A 100 8.00 17.67 -5.28
C THR A 100 7.50 18.19 -6.61
N THR A 101 6.76 17.34 -7.34
CA THR A 101 6.23 17.64 -8.68
C THR A 101 4.74 17.31 -8.73
N ARG A 102 3.95 18.11 -9.46
CA ARG A 102 2.55 17.78 -9.76
C ARG A 102 2.51 16.88 -10.99
N VAL A 103 1.79 15.77 -10.92
CA VAL A 103 1.66 14.79 -12.02
C VAL A 103 0.26 14.72 -12.61
N SER A 104 -0.75 15.27 -11.94
CA SER A 104 -2.07 15.53 -12.52
C SER A 104 -2.01 16.76 -13.46
N VAL A 105 -1.30 16.59 -14.57
CA VAL A 105 -1.06 17.58 -15.63
C VAL A 105 -1.29 16.95 -17.01
N ASP A 106 -1.59 17.75 -18.02
CA ASP A 106 -1.57 17.30 -19.42
C ASP A 106 -0.13 17.11 -19.92
N SER A 107 0.01 16.74 -21.20
CA SER A 107 1.34 16.51 -21.81
C SER A 107 2.17 17.79 -22.03
N ASP A 108 1.56 18.98 -21.89
CA ASP A 108 2.23 20.28 -21.95
C ASP A 108 2.54 20.84 -20.54
N GLY A 109 2.19 20.09 -19.48
CA GLY A 109 2.42 20.46 -18.09
C GLY A 109 1.33 21.37 -17.49
N ILE A 110 0.20 21.55 -18.18
CA ILE A 110 -0.95 22.30 -17.66
C ILE A 110 -1.70 21.43 -16.65
N GLN A 111 -1.93 21.95 -15.46
CA GLN A 111 -2.63 21.21 -14.40
C GLN A 111 -4.06 20.81 -14.79
N ALA A 112 -4.51 19.69 -14.22
CA ALA A 112 -5.91 19.27 -14.23
C ALA A 112 -6.83 20.44 -13.84
N ASN A 113 -7.91 20.62 -14.58
CA ASN A 113 -8.88 21.67 -14.34
C ASN A 113 -9.95 21.24 -13.32
N GLN A 114 -9.97 19.99 -12.85
CA GLN A 114 -10.85 19.41 -11.83
C GLN A 114 -10.04 18.60 -10.80
N ASN A 115 -10.71 17.87 -9.90
CA ASN A 115 -10.04 17.01 -8.92
C ASN A 115 -9.35 15.82 -9.60
N SER A 116 -8.22 15.41 -9.02
CA SER A 116 -7.56 14.14 -9.31
C SER A 116 -7.24 13.45 -7.98
N ASN A 117 -7.53 12.16 -7.89
CA ASN A 117 -7.49 11.41 -6.63
C ASN A 117 -6.89 10.00 -6.82
N TRP A 118 -6.68 9.26 -5.72
CA TRP A 118 -6.29 7.84 -5.67
C TRP A 118 -5.17 7.42 -6.63
N ALA A 119 -3.99 7.99 -6.44
CA ALA A 119 -2.82 7.63 -7.24
C ALA A 119 -2.25 6.23 -6.92
N SER A 120 -1.67 5.59 -7.92
CA SER A 120 -0.79 4.42 -7.80
C SER A 120 0.47 4.63 -8.65
N VAL A 121 1.61 4.06 -8.22
CA VAL A 121 2.94 4.35 -8.79
C VAL A 121 3.68 3.06 -9.16
N SER A 122 4.35 3.04 -10.32
CA SER A 122 5.16 1.90 -10.76
C SER A 122 6.39 1.66 -9.86
N ALA A 123 7.00 0.48 -9.97
CA ALA A 123 8.11 0.06 -9.12
C ALA A 123 9.30 1.02 -9.15
N ASP A 124 9.60 1.55 -10.33
CA ASP A 124 10.66 2.54 -10.59
C ASP A 124 10.21 4.00 -10.39
N GLY A 125 8.93 4.22 -10.07
CA GLY A 125 8.32 5.53 -9.94
C GLY A 125 8.17 6.32 -11.24
N ARG A 126 8.36 5.70 -12.42
CA ARG A 126 8.21 6.39 -13.71
C ARG A 126 6.76 6.69 -14.04
N TYR A 127 5.87 5.73 -13.86
CA TYR A 127 4.46 5.85 -14.23
C TYR A 127 3.62 6.10 -12.98
N VAL A 128 2.78 7.14 -13.03
CA VAL A 128 1.77 7.39 -12.00
C VAL A 128 0.41 7.31 -12.66
N VAL A 129 -0.43 6.39 -12.18
CA VAL A 129 -1.83 6.30 -12.56
C VAL A 129 -2.69 6.99 -11.51
N PHE A 130 -3.76 7.65 -11.93
CA PHE A 130 -4.72 8.32 -11.05
C PHE A 130 -6.08 8.47 -11.75
N GLU A 131 -7.14 8.67 -10.96
CA GLU A 131 -8.46 9.05 -11.50
C GLU A 131 -8.61 10.57 -11.49
N SER A 132 -9.41 11.10 -12.44
CA SER A 132 -9.68 12.53 -12.50
C SER A 132 -10.99 12.87 -13.21
N ASP A 133 -11.68 13.86 -12.65
CA ASP A 133 -12.82 14.57 -13.25
C ASP A 133 -12.43 15.56 -14.39
N ALA A 134 -11.13 15.65 -14.72
CA ALA A 134 -10.58 16.79 -15.46
C ALA A 134 -10.63 16.61 -16.98
N THR A 135 -11.36 17.51 -17.63
CA THR A 135 -11.57 17.50 -19.09
C THR A 135 -10.39 17.98 -19.93
N ASN A 136 -9.29 18.40 -19.29
CA ASN A 136 -8.15 19.02 -19.98
C ASN A 136 -6.84 18.22 -19.87
N LEU A 137 -6.84 17.02 -19.29
CA LEU A 137 -5.63 16.20 -19.19
C LEU A 137 -5.25 15.58 -20.54
N VAL A 138 -6.24 15.29 -21.38
CA VAL A 138 -6.07 14.80 -22.75
C VAL A 138 -7.13 15.48 -23.63
N GLY A 139 -6.73 16.09 -24.74
CA GLY A 139 -7.65 16.88 -25.58
C GLY A 139 -8.81 16.11 -26.24
N SER A 140 -8.75 14.78 -26.24
CA SER A 140 -9.81 13.89 -26.73
C SER A 140 -10.76 13.42 -25.62
N ASP A 141 -10.61 13.92 -24.40
CA ASP A 141 -11.54 13.65 -23.32
C ASP A 141 -12.79 14.54 -23.46
N THR A 142 -13.92 13.90 -23.78
CA THR A 142 -15.18 14.59 -24.09
C THR A 142 -16.41 13.91 -23.50
N ASN A 143 -16.26 12.87 -22.68
CA ASN A 143 -17.40 12.12 -22.11
C ASN A 143 -18.00 12.84 -20.88
N GLY A 144 -17.25 13.73 -20.23
CA GLY A 144 -17.66 14.40 -19.00
C GLY A 144 -17.80 13.43 -17.83
N LYS A 145 -16.99 12.37 -17.81
CA LYS A 145 -16.95 11.32 -16.79
C LYS A 145 -15.61 11.32 -16.06
N GLU A 146 -15.59 10.71 -14.89
CA GLU A 146 -14.31 10.44 -14.20
C GLU A 146 -13.54 9.37 -14.97
N ASP A 147 -12.29 9.67 -15.33
CA ASP A 147 -11.46 8.83 -16.18
C ASP A 147 -10.14 8.47 -15.49
N ILE A 148 -9.54 7.35 -15.92
CA ILE A 148 -8.23 6.92 -15.44
C ILE A 148 -7.15 7.47 -16.37
N PHE A 149 -6.12 8.10 -15.81
CA PHE A 149 -5.00 8.64 -16.55
C PHE A 149 -3.67 8.08 -16.03
N VAL A 150 -2.71 7.90 -16.93
CA VAL A 150 -1.30 7.66 -16.59
C VAL A 150 -0.47 8.84 -17.04
N HIS A 151 0.34 9.38 -16.13
CA HIS A 151 1.41 10.31 -16.44
C HIS A 151 2.77 9.57 -16.43
N ASP A 152 3.46 9.59 -17.57
CA ASP A 152 4.84 9.12 -17.70
C ASP A 152 5.79 10.27 -17.33
N ARG A 153 6.38 10.18 -16.14
CA ARG A 153 7.24 11.23 -15.59
C ARG A 153 8.56 11.41 -16.35
N GLN A 154 8.93 10.47 -17.22
CA GLN A 154 10.14 10.56 -18.03
C GLN A 154 9.89 11.29 -19.35
N THR A 155 8.74 11.06 -19.98
CA THR A 155 8.37 11.68 -21.28
C THR A 155 7.44 12.87 -21.12
N SER A 156 6.93 13.10 -19.90
CA SER A 156 5.86 14.06 -19.57
C SER A 156 4.53 13.79 -20.28
N GLN A 157 4.35 12.61 -20.88
CA GLN A 157 3.12 12.26 -21.58
C GLN A 157 2.02 11.86 -20.58
N THR A 158 0.83 12.44 -20.75
CA THR A 158 -0.40 12.02 -20.07
C THR A 158 -1.33 11.33 -21.04
N THR A 159 -1.79 10.13 -20.69
CA THR A 159 -2.63 9.27 -21.53
C THR A 159 -3.85 8.79 -20.74
N ARG A 160 -5.04 8.80 -21.34
CA ARG A 160 -6.25 8.19 -20.77
C ARG A 160 -6.19 6.67 -20.96
N ILE A 161 -6.54 5.95 -19.92
CA ILE A 161 -6.48 4.50 -19.80
C ILE A 161 -7.87 3.84 -19.82
N SER A 162 -8.90 4.53 -19.33
CA SER A 162 -10.31 4.12 -19.33
C SER A 162 -10.93 4.18 -20.74
N VAL A 163 -10.32 3.45 -21.67
CA VAL A 163 -10.74 3.34 -23.07
C VAL A 163 -10.97 1.87 -23.44
N ALA A 164 -11.84 1.62 -24.41
CA ALA A 164 -11.95 0.31 -25.05
C ALA A 164 -10.71 0.03 -25.92
N SER A 165 -10.58 -1.21 -26.39
CA SER A 165 -9.42 -1.64 -27.20
C SER A 165 -9.28 -0.95 -28.57
N ASP A 166 -10.32 -0.24 -29.02
CA ASP A 166 -10.29 0.59 -30.24
C ASP A 166 -10.03 2.08 -29.94
N GLY A 167 -9.75 2.43 -28.68
CA GLY A 167 -9.50 3.78 -28.19
C GLY A 167 -10.77 4.58 -27.89
N THR A 168 -11.97 4.01 -28.05
CA THR A 168 -13.21 4.69 -27.65
C THR A 168 -13.26 4.89 -26.13
N GLN A 169 -13.70 6.06 -25.69
CA GLN A 169 -13.79 6.37 -24.26
C GLN A 169 -14.91 5.61 -23.56
N GLY A 170 -14.72 5.29 -22.28
CA GLY A 170 -15.78 4.83 -21.41
C GLY A 170 -16.97 5.81 -21.41
N ASN A 171 -18.19 5.26 -21.36
CA ASN A 171 -19.42 6.04 -21.32
C ASN A 171 -19.96 6.32 -19.91
N ASP A 172 -19.25 5.82 -18.88
CA ASP A 172 -19.51 6.10 -17.48
C ASP A 172 -18.21 6.15 -16.66
N ASP A 173 -18.32 6.48 -15.37
CA ASP A 173 -17.16 6.74 -14.51
C ASP A 173 -16.23 5.51 -14.39
N SER A 174 -14.93 5.79 -14.31
CA SER A 174 -13.85 4.81 -14.11
C SER A 174 -12.94 5.28 -12.98
N VAL A 175 -12.76 4.44 -11.95
CA VAL A 175 -12.11 4.84 -10.70
C VAL A 175 -11.28 3.70 -10.08
N ARG A 176 -10.57 4.02 -9.00
CA ARG A 176 -9.67 3.20 -8.18
C ARG A 176 -8.60 2.44 -8.97
N PRO A 177 -7.69 3.16 -9.66
CA PRO A 177 -6.67 2.52 -10.47
C PRO A 177 -5.56 1.87 -9.63
N SER A 178 -4.94 0.84 -10.19
CA SER A 178 -3.75 0.15 -9.66
C SER A 178 -2.83 -0.23 -10.82
N ILE A 179 -1.54 0.09 -10.73
CA ILE A 179 -0.56 -0.15 -11.81
C ILE A 179 0.44 -1.26 -11.47
N SER A 180 0.83 -2.07 -12.46
CA SER A 180 1.87 -3.09 -12.31
C SER A 180 3.25 -2.48 -12.11
N GLY A 181 4.21 -3.29 -11.61
CA GLY A 181 5.55 -2.82 -11.27
C GLY A 181 6.32 -2.24 -12.45
N ASP A 182 6.15 -2.82 -13.63
CA ASP A 182 6.72 -2.32 -14.89
C ASP A 182 5.94 -1.16 -15.52
N GLY A 183 4.79 -0.80 -14.96
CA GLY A 183 3.92 0.23 -15.51
C GLY A 183 3.10 -0.18 -16.74
N ARG A 184 3.12 -1.46 -17.14
CA ARG A 184 2.44 -1.92 -18.36
C ARG A 184 0.94 -2.10 -18.19
N TYR A 185 0.52 -2.71 -17.09
CA TYR A 185 -0.88 -3.08 -16.85
C TYR A 185 -1.49 -2.15 -15.82
N VAL A 186 -2.67 -1.62 -16.14
CA VAL A 186 -3.46 -0.80 -15.21
C VAL A 186 -4.79 -1.49 -14.97
N ALA A 187 -5.04 -1.88 -13.74
CA ALA A 187 -6.35 -2.36 -13.30
C ALA A 187 -7.17 -1.19 -12.75
N PHE A 188 -8.47 -1.16 -13.04
CA PHE A 188 -9.42 -0.17 -12.54
C PHE A 188 -10.82 -0.80 -12.56
N TYR A 189 -11.79 -0.20 -11.87
CA TYR A 189 -13.19 -0.58 -12.09
C TYR A 189 -13.94 0.55 -12.77
N SER A 190 -15.00 0.21 -13.49
CA SER A 190 -15.80 1.18 -14.24
C SER A 190 -17.27 0.79 -14.24
N GLU A 191 -18.12 1.81 -14.26
CA GLU A 191 -19.57 1.71 -14.50
C GLU A 191 -19.90 1.69 -16.01
N ALA A 192 -18.90 1.88 -16.87
CA ALA A 192 -19.07 1.93 -18.31
C ALA A 192 -19.33 0.54 -18.91
N ASN A 193 -20.36 0.43 -19.76
CA ASN A 193 -20.73 -0.81 -20.45
C ASN A 193 -20.13 -0.95 -21.86
N ASN A 194 -19.22 -0.06 -22.25
CA ASN A 194 -18.65 -0.03 -23.60
C ASN A 194 -17.13 -0.24 -23.64
N LEU A 195 -16.47 -0.50 -22.52
CA LEU A 195 -15.02 -0.75 -22.48
C LEU A 195 -14.63 -2.10 -23.10
N VAL A 196 -15.54 -3.07 -23.09
CA VAL A 196 -15.38 -4.35 -23.78
C VAL A 196 -16.68 -4.76 -24.46
N LEU A 197 -16.58 -5.52 -25.56
CA LEU A 197 -17.74 -6.08 -26.22
C LEU A 197 -18.45 -7.10 -25.32
N GLY A 198 -19.78 -7.07 -25.30
CA GLY A 198 -20.60 -8.03 -24.56
C GLY A 198 -20.77 -7.70 -23.07
N ASP A 199 -20.33 -6.52 -22.63
CA ASP A 199 -20.71 -5.99 -21.33
C ASP A 199 -22.21 -5.69 -21.27
N THR A 200 -22.92 -6.49 -20.50
CA THR A 200 -24.40 -6.56 -20.53
C THR A 200 -25.02 -6.80 -19.16
N ASN A 201 -24.21 -6.90 -18.10
CA ASN A 201 -24.71 -7.15 -16.75
C ASN A 201 -25.32 -5.88 -16.11
N GLY A 202 -24.93 -4.68 -16.57
CA GLY A 202 -25.41 -3.41 -16.02
C GLY A 202 -24.87 -3.10 -14.63
N HIS A 203 -23.73 -3.70 -14.25
CA HIS A 203 -23.06 -3.52 -12.98
C HIS A 203 -21.63 -3.00 -13.18
N SER A 204 -21.05 -2.38 -12.14
CA SER A 204 -19.64 -2.00 -12.18
C SER A 204 -18.76 -3.24 -12.31
N ASP A 205 -17.80 -3.19 -13.21
CA ASP A 205 -16.89 -4.28 -13.50
C ASP A 205 -15.43 -3.86 -13.32
N VAL A 206 -14.59 -4.83 -13.00
CA VAL A 206 -13.13 -4.66 -12.97
C VAL A 206 -12.52 -4.97 -14.33
N PHE A 207 -11.67 -4.07 -14.81
CA PHE A 207 -10.95 -4.14 -16.08
C PHE A 207 -9.44 -4.04 -15.88
N VAL A 208 -8.69 -4.51 -16.87
CA VAL A 208 -7.26 -4.24 -17.04
C VAL A 208 -7.01 -3.71 -18.44
N HIS A 209 -6.30 -2.59 -18.52
CA HIS A 209 -5.75 -2.07 -19.77
C HIS A 209 -4.26 -2.41 -19.87
N ASP A 210 -3.87 -3.07 -20.96
CA ASP A 210 -2.48 -3.30 -21.34
C ASP A 210 -1.98 -2.12 -22.19
N ARG A 211 -1.15 -1.27 -21.61
CA ARG A 211 -0.63 -0.06 -22.26
C ARG A 211 0.31 -0.34 -23.43
N GLN A 212 0.81 -1.57 -23.57
CA GLN A 212 1.70 -1.94 -24.67
C GLN A 212 0.90 -2.42 -25.89
N THR A 213 -0.18 -3.16 -25.67
CA THR A 213 -1.03 -3.68 -26.75
C THR A 213 -2.30 -2.88 -26.97
N GLU A 214 -2.56 -1.90 -26.11
CA GLU A 214 -3.76 -1.06 -26.06
C GLU A 214 -5.06 -1.88 -25.91
N GLN A 215 -4.97 -3.04 -25.26
CA GLN A 215 -6.12 -3.93 -25.06
C GLN A 215 -6.72 -3.72 -23.68
N THR A 216 -8.04 -3.55 -23.64
CA THR A 216 -8.85 -3.54 -22.41
C THR A 216 -9.60 -4.85 -22.28
N THR A 217 -9.45 -5.52 -21.14
CA THR A 217 -10.09 -6.80 -20.84
C THR A 217 -10.80 -6.73 -19.50
N ARG A 218 -12.02 -7.29 -19.41
CA ARG A 218 -12.72 -7.47 -18.13
C ARG A 218 -12.11 -8.65 -17.38
N VAL A 219 -11.79 -8.46 -16.10
CA VAL A 219 -11.21 -9.48 -15.22
C VAL A 219 -12.16 -9.97 -14.13
N SER A 220 -13.26 -9.25 -13.90
CA SER A 220 -14.40 -9.64 -13.05
C SER A 220 -15.27 -10.71 -13.73
N VAL A 221 -14.63 -11.81 -14.12
CA VAL A 221 -15.26 -12.94 -14.81
C VAL A 221 -14.99 -14.24 -14.05
N SER A 222 -15.84 -15.23 -14.21
CA SER A 222 -15.56 -16.61 -13.75
C SER A 222 -14.44 -17.25 -14.58
N SER A 223 -13.93 -18.41 -14.14
CA SER A 223 -12.94 -19.20 -14.90
C SER A 223 -13.43 -19.70 -16.26
N ALA A 224 -14.74 -19.59 -16.54
CA ALA A 224 -15.33 -19.87 -17.84
C ALA A 224 -15.51 -18.62 -18.72
N GLY A 225 -15.04 -17.45 -18.27
CA GLY A 225 -15.17 -16.16 -18.96
C GLY A 225 -16.56 -15.52 -18.84
N VAL A 226 -17.43 -16.02 -17.97
CA VAL A 226 -18.77 -15.43 -17.73
C VAL A 226 -18.64 -14.23 -16.80
N GLN A 227 -19.21 -13.08 -17.19
CA GLN A 227 -19.24 -11.85 -16.37
C GLN A 227 -19.92 -12.07 -15.01
N GLY A 228 -19.48 -11.31 -14.01
CA GLY A 228 -20.15 -11.24 -12.71
C GLY A 228 -21.62 -10.84 -12.83
N ASN A 229 -22.47 -11.40 -11.96
CA ASN A 229 -23.90 -11.09 -11.88
C ASN A 229 -24.24 -9.98 -10.88
N ASN A 230 -23.23 -9.26 -10.38
CA ASN A 230 -23.35 -8.14 -9.47
C ASN A 230 -22.05 -7.30 -9.51
N GLU A 231 -22.00 -6.19 -8.77
CA GLU A 231 -20.88 -5.25 -8.88
C GLU A 231 -19.54 -5.80 -8.36
N SER A 232 -18.45 -5.37 -9.00
CA SER A 232 -17.06 -5.66 -8.62
C SER A 232 -16.23 -4.37 -8.53
N PHE A 233 -15.40 -4.25 -7.49
CA PHE A 233 -14.72 -3.01 -7.14
C PHE A 233 -13.26 -3.20 -6.70
N VAL A 234 -12.59 -2.06 -6.45
CA VAL A 234 -11.30 -1.94 -5.74
C VAL A 234 -10.22 -2.94 -6.20
N PRO A 235 -9.83 -2.92 -7.49
CA PRO A 235 -8.79 -3.81 -7.95
C PRO A 235 -7.42 -3.47 -7.36
N ARG A 236 -6.59 -4.50 -7.22
CA ARG A 236 -5.15 -4.42 -6.99
C ARG A 236 -4.43 -5.40 -7.90
N ILE A 237 -3.50 -4.91 -8.71
CA ILE A 237 -2.71 -5.73 -9.61
C ILE A 237 -1.36 -6.08 -8.97
N SER A 238 -0.91 -7.32 -9.12
CA SER A 238 0.42 -7.75 -8.68
C SER A 238 1.53 -7.04 -9.47
N ALA A 239 2.73 -6.93 -8.89
CA ALA A 239 3.84 -6.23 -9.54
C ALA A 239 4.23 -6.86 -10.89
N ASN A 240 4.10 -8.18 -11.03
CA ASN A 240 4.30 -8.88 -12.31
C ASN A 240 3.16 -8.71 -13.32
N GLY A 241 2.06 -8.03 -12.96
CA GLY A 241 0.91 -7.78 -13.83
C GLY A 241 -0.03 -8.97 -14.05
N ARG A 242 0.29 -10.16 -13.53
CA ARG A 242 -0.46 -11.39 -13.82
C ARG A 242 -1.75 -11.54 -13.02
N TYR A 243 -1.73 -11.17 -11.75
CA TYR A 243 -2.83 -11.43 -10.83
C TYR A 243 -3.54 -10.13 -10.46
N VAL A 244 -4.86 -10.13 -10.52
CA VAL A 244 -5.69 -9.01 -10.06
C VAL A 244 -6.55 -9.49 -8.91
N ALA A 245 -6.32 -8.95 -7.72
CA ALA A 245 -7.23 -9.11 -6.59
C ALA A 245 -8.32 -8.04 -6.67
N PHE A 246 -9.56 -8.39 -6.37
CA PHE A 246 -10.69 -7.46 -6.37
C PHE A 246 -11.79 -7.94 -5.41
N GLU A 247 -12.68 -7.04 -5.02
CA GLU A 247 -13.87 -7.38 -4.24
C GLU A 247 -15.12 -7.44 -5.14
N SER A 248 -16.08 -8.29 -4.83
CA SER A 248 -17.30 -8.44 -5.63
C SER A 248 -18.49 -8.91 -4.81
N TYR A 249 -19.70 -8.46 -5.17
CA TYR A 249 -20.98 -9.01 -4.71
C TYR A 249 -21.47 -10.18 -5.59
N ALA A 250 -20.73 -10.54 -6.64
CA ALA A 250 -21.18 -11.50 -7.64
C ALA A 250 -21.03 -12.95 -7.15
N SER A 251 -22.16 -13.64 -7.01
CA SER A 251 -22.24 -15.04 -6.56
C SER A 251 -21.84 -16.08 -7.63
N ASN A 252 -21.58 -15.64 -8.86
CA ASN A 252 -21.32 -16.53 -9.99
C ASN A 252 -19.85 -16.54 -10.46
N LEU A 253 -18.94 -15.82 -9.80
CA LEU A 253 -17.53 -15.80 -10.18
C LEU A 253 -16.82 -17.12 -9.86
N VAL A 254 -17.18 -17.74 -8.72
CA VAL A 254 -16.62 -19.01 -8.26
C VAL A 254 -17.74 -19.89 -7.72
N SER A 255 -17.74 -21.17 -8.08
CA SER A 255 -18.69 -22.13 -7.52
C SER A 255 -18.49 -22.29 -6.01
N GLY A 256 -19.56 -22.20 -5.22
CA GLY A 256 -19.48 -22.35 -3.77
C GLY A 256 -19.33 -21.03 -3.01
N ASP A 257 -19.29 -19.90 -3.71
CA ASP A 257 -19.54 -18.59 -3.13
C ASP A 257 -21.05 -18.43 -2.86
N GLY A 258 -21.46 -18.60 -1.60
CA GLY A 258 -22.86 -18.77 -1.22
C GLY A 258 -23.31 -17.95 -0.01
N ASN A 259 -22.49 -17.01 0.45
CA ASN A 259 -22.77 -16.22 1.66
C ASN A 259 -23.61 -14.94 1.37
N ALA A 260 -23.89 -14.65 0.10
CA ALA A 260 -24.58 -13.44 -0.38
C ALA A 260 -23.97 -12.12 0.17
N SER A 261 -22.67 -12.13 0.42
CA SER A 261 -21.88 -11.00 0.93
C SER A 261 -20.85 -10.57 -0.11
N GLN A 262 -20.13 -9.50 0.20
CA GLN A 262 -19.01 -9.06 -0.63
C GLN A 262 -17.79 -9.94 -0.31
N ASP A 263 -17.12 -10.44 -1.33
CA ASP A 263 -15.99 -11.35 -1.19
C ASP A 263 -14.78 -10.89 -1.99
N VAL A 264 -13.60 -11.37 -1.61
CA VAL A 264 -12.35 -11.08 -2.31
C VAL A 264 -12.01 -12.23 -3.23
N PHE A 265 -11.67 -11.89 -4.48
CA PHE A 265 -11.29 -12.83 -5.52
C PHE A 265 -9.91 -12.46 -6.08
N VAL A 266 -9.25 -13.43 -6.71
CA VAL A 266 -8.10 -13.21 -7.58
C VAL A 266 -8.38 -13.78 -8.96
N HIS A 267 -8.17 -12.97 -9.99
CA HIS A 267 -8.13 -13.41 -11.37
C HIS A 267 -6.68 -13.55 -11.84
N ASP A 268 -6.32 -14.74 -12.32
CA ASP A 268 -5.07 -15.03 -13.02
C ASP A 268 -5.26 -14.75 -14.52
N ARG A 269 -4.70 -13.65 -15.00
CA ARG A 269 -4.86 -13.19 -16.39
C ARG A 269 -4.21 -14.09 -17.43
N GLU A 270 -3.21 -14.88 -17.04
CA GLU A 270 -2.52 -15.79 -17.98
C GLU A 270 -3.31 -17.10 -18.15
N LEU A 271 -3.90 -17.59 -17.06
CA LEU A 271 -4.66 -18.85 -17.07
C LEU A 271 -6.16 -18.66 -17.26
N GLY A 272 -6.67 -17.43 -17.13
CA GLY A 272 -8.10 -17.14 -17.13
C GLY A 272 -8.84 -17.75 -15.94
N LEU A 273 -8.17 -17.94 -14.80
CA LEU A 273 -8.73 -18.59 -13.62
C LEU A 273 -9.11 -17.56 -12.55
N THR A 274 -10.33 -17.65 -12.04
CA THR A 274 -10.81 -16.85 -10.91
C THR A 274 -10.98 -17.73 -9.69
N THR A 275 -10.40 -17.32 -8.57
CA THR A 275 -10.42 -18.05 -7.29
C THR A 275 -10.89 -17.15 -6.16
N LEU A 276 -11.72 -17.70 -5.26
CA LEU A 276 -12.11 -17.04 -4.01
C LEU A 276 -10.89 -16.97 -3.08
N VAL A 277 -10.72 -15.84 -2.40
CA VAL A 277 -9.63 -15.57 -1.44
C VAL A 277 -10.17 -15.54 -0.01
N SER A 278 -11.35 -14.95 0.18
CA SER A 278 -12.05 -14.85 1.47
C SER A 278 -12.70 -16.18 1.86
N MET A 279 -11.87 -17.20 2.01
CA MET A 279 -12.27 -18.57 2.31
C MET A 279 -11.57 -19.11 3.56
N THR A 280 -12.25 -20.05 4.20
CA THR A 280 -11.72 -20.87 5.28
C THR A 280 -10.64 -21.82 4.78
N ASN A 281 -9.84 -22.36 5.71
CA ASN A 281 -8.79 -23.34 5.40
C ASN A 281 -9.32 -24.68 4.85
N LEU A 282 -10.64 -24.90 4.89
CA LEU A 282 -11.31 -26.08 4.37
C LEU A 282 -12.01 -25.84 3.03
N GLY A 283 -11.91 -24.64 2.46
CA GLY A 283 -12.49 -24.34 1.15
C GLY A 283 -13.84 -23.62 1.15
N ALA A 284 -14.49 -23.49 2.30
CA ALA A 284 -15.78 -22.79 2.41
C ALA A 284 -15.61 -21.27 2.38
N SER A 285 -16.59 -20.54 1.85
CA SER A 285 -16.62 -19.07 1.91
C SER A 285 -16.66 -18.54 3.34
N GLY A 286 -16.19 -17.30 3.53
CA GLY A 286 -16.47 -16.54 4.73
C GLY A 286 -17.98 -16.42 4.98
N ASP A 287 -18.40 -16.26 6.23
CA ASP A 287 -19.81 -16.08 6.61
C ASP A 287 -20.25 -14.60 6.64
N ASN A 288 -19.36 -13.67 6.28
CA ASN A 288 -19.61 -12.23 6.24
C ASN A 288 -18.67 -11.54 5.23
N ARG A 289 -18.79 -10.20 5.10
CA ARG A 289 -18.07 -9.42 4.08
C ARG A 289 -16.55 -9.52 4.21
N SER A 290 -15.88 -9.51 3.07
CA SER A 290 -14.44 -9.35 2.93
C SER A 290 -14.14 -8.35 1.81
N ILE A 291 -13.31 -7.35 2.09
CA ILE A 291 -13.10 -6.18 1.22
C ILE A 291 -11.67 -5.66 1.30
N SER A 292 -11.35 -4.65 0.49
CA SER A 292 -10.07 -3.92 0.50
C SER A 292 -8.84 -4.83 0.35
N PRO A 293 -8.74 -5.61 -0.74
CA PRO A 293 -7.59 -6.48 -0.95
C PRO A 293 -6.29 -5.70 -1.16
N SER A 294 -5.17 -6.35 -0.85
CA SER A 294 -3.80 -5.97 -1.23
C SER A 294 -3.02 -7.23 -1.59
N ILE A 295 -2.38 -7.26 -2.75
CA ILE A 295 -1.73 -8.44 -3.30
C ILE A 295 -0.21 -8.22 -3.41
N ASN A 296 0.58 -9.23 -3.06
CA ASN A 296 2.05 -9.13 -3.13
C ASN A 296 2.58 -9.28 -4.58
N ALA A 297 3.90 -9.13 -4.76
CA ALA A 297 4.51 -8.94 -6.07
C ALA A 297 4.30 -10.11 -7.06
N ASP A 298 4.32 -11.35 -6.56
CA ASP A 298 4.09 -12.56 -7.35
C ASP A 298 2.64 -13.05 -7.33
N GLY A 299 1.77 -12.39 -6.56
CA GLY A 299 0.36 -12.74 -6.42
C GLY A 299 0.05 -13.94 -5.53
N ARG A 300 1.00 -14.46 -4.76
CA ARG A 300 0.77 -15.59 -3.84
C ARG A 300 -0.03 -15.21 -2.60
N TYR A 301 0.27 -14.06 -1.99
CA TYR A 301 -0.32 -13.61 -0.74
C TYR A 301 -1.27 -12.44 -1.00
N VAL A 302 -2.49 -12.56 -0.47
CA VAL A 302 -3.49 -11.50 -0.53
C VAL A 302 -3.87 -11.13 0.90
N ALA A 303 -3.55 -9.90 1.31
CA ALA A 303 -4.07 -9.30 2.53
C ALA A 303 -5.45 -8.68 2.28
N PHE A 304 -6.38 -8.80 3.21
CA PHE A 304 -7.73 -8.25 3.08
C PHE A 304 -8.35 -8.01 4.46
N LEU A 305 -9.34 -7.12 4.48
CA LEU A 305 -10.20 -6.87 5.65
C LEU A 305 -11.37 -7.84 5.61
N SER A 306 -11.75 -8.42 6.74
CA SER A 306 -12.99 -9.20 6.84
C SER A 306 -13.69 -9.04 8.19
N THR A 307 -15.01 -9.17 8.19
CA THR A 307 -15.86 -9.32 9.39
C THR A 307 -16.33 -10.76 9.60
N ALA A 308 -15.88 -11.69 8.75
CA ALA A 308 -16.30 -13.08 8.82
C ALA A 308 -15.71 -13.77 10.05
N THR A 309 -16.56 -14.48 10.79
CA THR A 309 -16.19 -15.13 12.06
C THR A 309 -15.55 -16.51 11.87
N ASN A 310 -15.61 -17.03 10.64
CA ASN A 310 -15.24 -18.41 10.32
C ASN A 310 -13.96 -18.55 9.48
N LEU A 311 -13.31 -17.45 9.06
CA LEU A 311 -12.09 -17.53 8.22
C LEU A 311 -10.92 -18.21 8.92
N VAL A 312 -10.79 -17.99 10.23
CA VAL A 312 -9.85 -18.68 11.10
C VAL A 312 -10.56 -19.11 12.38
N SER A 313 -10.05 -20.16 13.04
CA SER A 313 -10.52 -20.51 14.38
C SER A 313 -10.28 -19.35 15.35
N ASN A 314 -11.21 -19.12 16.28
CA ASN A 314 -11.11 -18.09 17.32
C ASN A 314 -11.13 -16.65 16.76
N ASP A 315 -11.90 -16.40 15.70
CA ASP A 315 -12.50 -15.07 15.56
C ASP A 315 -13.65 -14.90 16.54
N THR A 316 -13.48 -14.02 17.52
CA THR A 316 -14.47 -13.87 18.60
C THR A 316 -14.80 -12.42 18.94
N ASN A 317 -14.13 -11.45 18.31
CA ASN A 317 -14.24 -10.05 18.68
C ASN A 317 -15.35 -9.29 17.92
N SER A 318 -15.92 -9.88 16.85
CA SER A 318 -16.90 -9.25 15.96
C SER A 318 -16.44 -7.91 15.34
N TYR A 319 -15.14 -7.67 15.27
CA TYR A 319 -14.55 -6.51 14.64
C TYR A 319 -14.03 -6.83 13.24
N ASP A 320 -13.88 -5.80 12.41
CA ASP A 320 -13.13 -5.88 11.17
C ASP A 320 -11.67 -6.22 11.49
N ASP A 321 -11.20 -7.35 10.99
CA ASP A 321 -9.85 -7.86 11.17
C ASP A 321 -9.10 -7.93 9.83
N ILE A 322 -7.77 -7.95 9.90
CA ILE A 322 -6.92 -8.12 8.73
C ILE A 322 -6.46 -9.58 8.65
N PHE A 323 -6.68 -10.17 7.49
CA PHE A 323 -6.26 -11.52 7.16
C PHE A 323 -5.28 -11.50 6.00
N VAL A 324 -4.47 -12.56 5.90
CA VAL A 324 -3.71 -12.91 4.71
C VAL A 324 -4.11 -14.31 4.29
N HIS A 325 -4.54 -14.45 3.04
CA HIS A 325 -4.66 -15.74 2.40
C HIS A 325 -3.38 -16.05 1.60
N ASP A 326 -2.69 -17.13 1.96
CA ASP A 326 -1.67 -17.74 1.12
C ASP A 326 -2.37 -18.69 0.13
N ARG A 327 -2.37 -18.32 -1.15
CA ARG A 327 -3.02 -19.11 -2.21
C ARG A 327 -2.40 -20.50 -2.43
N GLY A 328 -1.25 -20.78 -1.81
CA GLY A 328 -0.63 -22.12 -1.76
C GLY A 328 -0.83 -22.87 -0.45
N SER A 329 -1.47 -22.27 0.57
CA SER A 329 -1.71 -22.91 1.85
C SER A 329 -3.06 -22.51 2.48
N GLN A 330 -3.07 -21.50 3.35
CA GLN A 330 -4.19 -21.21 4.24
C GLN A 330 -4.36 -19.72 4.54
N THR A 331 -5.49 -19.37 5.14
CA THR A 331 -5.82 -18.04 5.66
C THR A 331 -5.33 -17.88 7.11
N THR A 332 -4.74 -16.73 7.42
CA THR A 332 -4.25 -16.36 8.77
C THR A 332 -4.63 -14.93 9.13
N ARG A 333 -5.08 -14.67 10.37
CA ARG A 333 -5.26 -13.31 10.89
C ARG A 333 -3.88 -12.68 11.17
N VAL A 334 -3.69 -11.43 10.77
CA VAL A 334 -2.46 -10.65 10.98
C VAL A 334 -2.68 -9.39 11.83
N SER A 335 -3.93 -8.99 12.08
CA SER A 335 -4.30 -8.00 13.12
C SER A 335 -4.20 -8.60 14.53
N VAL A 336 -3.02 -9.10 14.88
CA VAL A 336 -2.73 -9.76 16.16
C VAL A 336 -1.56 -9.11 16.87
N ALA A 337 -1.50 -9.23 18.20
CA ALA A 337 -0.33 -8.87 18.99
C ALA A 337 0.83 -9.86 18.73
N SER A 338 2.03 -9.54 19.21
CA SER A 338 3.23 -10.36 18.95
C SER A 338 3.19 -11.76 19.60
N ASP A 339 2.29 -11.98 20.56
CA ASP A 339 2.02 -13.27 21.18
C ASP A 339 0.87 -14.04 20.49
N GLY A 340 0.31 -13.48 19.42
CA GLY A 340 -0.81 -14.04 18.66
C GLY A 340 -2.19 -13.66 19.19
N ALA A 341 -2.31 -12.84 20.25
CA ALA A 341 -3.61 -12.42 20.75
C ALA A 341 -4.36 -11.56 19.70
N GLN A 342 -5.67 -11.82 19.52
CA GLN A 342 -6.53 -11.05 18.64
C GLN A 342 -6.63 -9.59 19.10
N GLY A 343 -6.60 -8.64 18.15
CA GLY A 343 -6.85 -7.23 18.43
C GLY A 343 -8.23 -7.01 19.05
N ASN A 344 -8.34 -6.09 20.01
CA ASN A 344 -9.58 -5.74 20.71
C ASN A 344 -10.31 -4.52 20.10
N GLY A 345 -10.02 -4.18 18.85
CA GLY A 345 -10.59 -3.05 18.12
C GLY A 345 -10.51 -3.27 16.61
N GLN A 346 -11.09 -2.35 15.85
CA GLN A 346 -11.20 -2.47 14.39
C GLN A 346 -9.86 -2.24 13.70
N SER A 347 -9.59 -3.04 12.66
CA SER A 347 -8.40 -2.93 11.82
C SER A 347 -8.78 -2.82 10.34
N TRP A 348 -8.20 -1.85 9.64
CA TRP A 348 -8.58 -1.46 8.28
C TRP A 348 -7.37 -1.18 7.38
N SER A 349 -7.64 -1.07 6.07
CA SER A 349 -6.69 -0.62 5.03
C SER A 349 -5.37 -1.41 5.02
N PRO A 350 -5.39 -2.72 4.75
CA PRO A 350 -4.18 -3.50 4.70
C PRO A 350 -3.32 -3.18 3.47
N SER A 351 -2.00 -3.27 3.62
CA SER A 351 -1.04 -3.24 2.51
C SER A 351 0.08 -4.26 2.75
N ILE A 352 0.46 -5.03 1.73
CA ILE A 352 1.41 -6.15 1.86
C ILE A 352 2.70 -5.91 1.04
N SER A 353 3.86 -6.24 1.63
CA SER A 353 5.16 -6.13 0.95
C SER A 353 5.29 -7.13 -0.21
N GLY A 354 6.26 -6.90 -1.11
CA GLY A 354 6.42 -7.68 -2.34
C GLY A 354 6.65 -9.17 -2.11
N ASP A 355 7.44 -9.50 -1.08
CA ASP A 355 7.69 -10.87 -0.64
C ASP A 355 6.55 -11.47 0.22
N GLY A 356 5.53 -10.68 0.54
CA GLY A 356 4.42 -11.08 1.40
C GLY A 356 4.76 -11.16 2.88
N ARG A 357 5.95 -10.73 3.32
CA ARG A 357 6.40 -10.88 4.71
C ARG A 357 5.76 -9.86 5.65
N TYR A 358 5.66 -8.61 5.23
CA TYR A 358 5.21 -7.51 6.06
C TYR A 358 3.82 -7.06 5.62
N VAL A 359 2.91 -6.96 6.58
CA VAL A 359 1.57 -6.40 6.36
C VAL A 359 1.41 -5.16 7.22
N THR A 360 1.14 -4.03 6.59
CA THR A 360 0.74 -2.80 7.29
C THR A 360 -0.77 -2.68 7.34
N PHE A 361 -1.27 -2.09 8.41
CA PHE A 361 -2.69 -1.81 8.58
C PHE A 361 -2.92 -0.69 9.60
N ARG A 362 -4.07 -0.05 9.53
CA ARG A 362 -4.55 0.89 10.55
C ARG A 362 -5.34 0.11 11.60
N SER A 363 -5.21 0.41 12.89
CA SER A 363 -6.04 -0.21 13.93
C SER A 363 -6.32 0.73 15.11
N SER A 364 -7.49 0.57 15.73
CA SER A 364 -7.85 1.19 17.02
C SER A 364 -7.67 0.23 18.23
N ALA A 365 -7.15 -0.98 17.99
CA ALA A 365 -6.96 -1.99 19.02
C ALA A 365 -5.81 -1.62 19.97
N ALA A 366 -6.15 -1.39 21.24
CA ALA A 366 -5.19 -1.00 22.28
C ALA A 366 -4.27 -2.14 22.76
N ASN A 367 -4.49 -3.37 22.31
CA ASN A 367 -3.73 -4.55 22.76
C ASN A 367 -2.77 -5.12 21.71
N LEU A 368 -2.64 -4.53 20.52
CA LEU A 368 -1.69 -5.00 19.50
C LEU A 368 -0.23 -4.80 19.92
N VAL A 369 0.03 -3.75 20.71
CA VAL A 369 1.30 -3.50 21.39
C VAL A 369 1.02 -3.03 22.82
N SER A 370 1.86 -3.42 23.78
CA SER A 370 1.64 -3.15 25.21
C SER A 370 1.64 -1.67 25.61
N ALA A 371 2.15 -0.81 24.72
CA ALA A 371 2.30 0.62 24.94
C ALA A 371 1.30 1.44 24.10
N ASP A 372 0.18 0.84 23.69
CA ASP A 372 -0.88 1.59 23.04
C ASP A 372 -1.87 2.18 24.06
N THR A 373 -1.98 3.51 24.09
CA THR A 373 -2.63 4.26 25.18
C THR A 373 -3.27 5.57 24.72
N ASN A 374 -3.13 5.95 23.44
CA ASN A 374 -3.63 7.23 22.93
C ASN A 374 -5.12 7.16 22.52
N ALA A 375 -5.71 5.96 22.46
CA ALA A 375 -7.07 5.72 21.97
C ALA A 375 -7.33 6.31 20.56
N LYS A 376 -6.28 6.34 19.73
CA LYS A 376 -6.31 6.78 18.34
C LYS A 376 -6.18 5.58 17.42
N PHE A 377 -6.53 5.78 16.15
CA PHE A 377 -6.11 4.83 15.15
C PHE A 377 -4.63 5.03 14.82
N ASP A 378 -3.87 3.95 14.93
CA ASP A 378 -2.44 3.90 14.67
C ASP A 378 -2.12 3.02 13.46
N ILE A 379 -0.92 3.18 12.91
CA ILE A 379 -0.40 2.31 11.85
C ILE A 379 0.50 1.26 12.46
N PHE A 380 0.21 0.00 12.15
CA PHE A 380 0.96 -1.15 12.59
C PHE A 380 1.61 -1.86 11.40
N VAL A 381 2.71 -2.57 11.67
CA VAL A 381 3.32 -3.55 10.77
C VAL A 381 3.33 -4.90 11.50
N HIS A 382 2.80 -5.94 10.86
CA HIS A 382 2.97 -7.32 11.29
C HIS A 382 4.00 -8.03 10.40
N ASP A 383 5.09 -8.52 11.00
CA ASP A 383 6.08 -9.39 10.36
C ASP A 383 5.64 -10.85 10.48
N ARG A 384 5.09 -11.40 9.38
CA ARG A 384 4.56 -12.77 9.33
C ARG A 384 5.61 -13.86 9.52
N GLN A 385 6.90 -13.52 9.41
CA GLN A 385 7.98 -14.49 9.62
C GLN A 385 8.37 -14.60 11.10
N THR A 386 8.36 -13.48 11.82
CA THR A 386 8.75 -13.42 13.25
C THR A 386 7.56 -13.37 14.20
N ASN A 387 6.34 -13.20 13.66
CA ASN A 387 5.10 -12.89 14.37
C ASN A 387 5.20 -11.61 15.21
N GLN A 388 6.05 -10.66 14.82
CA GLN A 388 6.19 -9.40 15.55
C GLN A 388 5.25 -8.35 14.98
N THR A 389 4.45 -7.73 15.86
CA THR A 389 3.62 -6.56 15.55
C THR A 389 4.21 -5.32 16.19
N THR A 390 4.48 -4.30 15.39
CA THR A 390 5.02 -3.00 15.85
C THR A 390 4.15 -1.84 15.38
N ARG A 391 3.99 -0.81 16.21
CA ARG A 391 3.42 0.46 15.78
C ARG A 391 4.50 1.32 15.12
N ILE A 392 4.18 1.92 13.98
CA ILE A 392 5.08 2.78 13.21
C ILE A 392 4.60 4.23 13.09
N SER A 393 3.36 4.54 13.49
CA SER A 393 2.88 5.92 13.71
C SER A 393 3.45 6.50 15.01
N ILE A 394 4.78 6.50 15.12
CA ILE A 394 5.54 7.02 16.24
C ILE A 394 6.54 8.07 15.76
N ALA A 395 6.80 9.06 16.62
CA ALA A 395 7.90 9.99 16.43
C ALA A 395 9.26 9.28 16.54
N SER A 396 10.33 9.87 16.01
CA SER A 396 11.69 9.30 16.06
C SER A 396 12.24 9.09 17.48
N ASN A 397 11.61 9.65 18.52
CA ASN A 397 11.93 9.41 19.92
C ASN A 397 11.08 8.30 20.57
N GLY A 398 10.23 7.61 19.80
CA GLY A 398 9.33 6.56 20.25
C GLY A 398 7.98 7.04 20.78
N ALA A 399 7.71 8.35 20.83
CA ALA A 399 6.42 8.86 21.27
C ALA A 399 5.31 8.53 20.28
N GLN A 400 4.12 8.20 20.78
CA GLN A 400 2.94 7.91 19.95
C GLN A 400 2.44 9.17 19.26
N GLY A 401 1.85 9.01 18.07
CA GLY A 401 1.03 10.06 17.47
C GLY A 401 -0.06 10.53 18.44
N ASP A 402 -0.28 11.84 18.49
CA ASP A 402 -1.33 12.48 19.30
C ASP A 402 -2.69 12.56 18.58
N ASP A 403 -2.77 12.16 17.31
CA ASP A 403 -4.01 12.04 16.55
C ASP A 403 -4.01 10.86 15.56
N ASP A 404 -5.13 10.65 14.89
CA ASP A 404 -5.36 9.53 13.99
C ASP A 404 -4.39 9.49 12.80
N SER A 405 -3.87 8.28 12.55
CA SER A 405 -3.11 7.93 11.35
C SER A 405 -3.89 6.91 10.50
N SER A 406 -3.75 6.96 9.18
CA SER A 406 -4.53 6.11 8.26
C SER A 406 -3.84 5.90 6.90
N GLY A 407 -4.41 4.99 6.10
CA GLY A 407 -4.01 4.67 4.72
C GLY A 407 -2.54 4.30 4.54
N PRO A 408 -2.06 3.24 5.21
CA PRO A 408 -0.68 2.81 5.04
C PRO A 408 -0.44 2.16 3.68
N ALA A 409 0.71 2.46 3.08
CA ALA A 409 1.24 1.84 1.88
C ALA A 409 2.69 1.42 2.13
N ILE A 410 2.97 0.12 2.07
CA ILE A 410 4.33 -0.41 2.26
C ILE A 410 5.06 -0.56 0.92
N SER A 411 6.35 -0.20 0.88
CA SER A 411 7.20 -0.43 -0.28
C SER A 411 7.37 -1.93 -0.56
N THR A 412 7.61 -2.30 -1.81
CA THR A 412 7.75 -3.70 -2.22
C THR A 412 8.90 -4.40 -1.48
N ASP A 413 9.99 -3.69 -1.19
CA ASP A 413 11.12 -4.20 -0.39
C ASP A 413 10.80 -4.34 1.13
N GLY A 414 9.62 -3.89 1.56
CA GLY A 414 9.14 -3.94 2.94
C GLY A 414 9.79 -2.93 3.88
N ARG A 415 10.67 -2.05 3.40
CA ARG A 415 11.44 -1.14 4.26
C ARG A 415 10.68 0.13 4.64
N TYR A 416 9.98 0.74 3.70
CA TYR A 416 9.37 2.04 3.88
C TYR A 416 7.85 1.90 3.96
N VAL A 417 7.22 2.66 4.86
CA VAL A 417 5.76 2.73 4.93
C VAL A 417 5.34 4.19 4.84
N ALA A 418 4.61 4.53 3.78
CA ALA A 418 3.94 5.82 3.66
C ALA A 418 2.55 5.74 4.30
N PHE A 419 2.12 6.79 4.99
CA PHE A 419 0.77 6.90 5.57
C PHE A 419 0.42 8.37 5.76
N TYR A 420 -0.85 8.68 6.00
CA TYR A 420 -1.26 10.04 6.34
C TYR A 420 -1.71 10.14 7.79
N SER A 421 -1.42 11.28 8.43
CA SER A 421 -1.74 11.48 9.85
C SER A 421 -2.08 12.94 10.15
N GLN A 422 -2.97 13.14 11.12
CA GLN A 422 -3.28 14.45 11.72
C GLN A 422 -2.39 14.76 12.94
N ALA A 423 -1.58 13.80 13.37
CA ALA A 423 -0.76 13.94 14.55
C ALA A 423 0.30 15.06 14.37
N THR A 424 0.32 15.98 15.31
CA THR A 424 1.21 17.16 15.30
C THR A 424 2.61 16.86 15.81
N ASN A 425 2.80 15.68 16.39
CA ASN A 425 4.01 15.32 17.12
C ASN A 425 4.85 14.21 16.46
N LEU A 426 4.45 13.68 15.29
CA LEU A 426 5.21 12.65 14.58
C LEU A 426 6.57 13.17 14.08
N VAL A 427 6.62 14.43 13.63
CA VAL A 427 7.85 15.13 13.27
C VAL A 427 7.85 16.51 13.91
N GLY A 428 9.04 17.06 14.18
CA GLY A 428 9.14 18.44 14.63
C GLY A 428 8.69 19.43 13.55
N GLY A 429 7.97 20.48 13.96
CA GLY A 429 7.54 21.53 13.03
C GLY A 429 6.31 21.16 12.20
N ASP A 430 5.49 20.22 12.67
CA ASP A 430 4.12 20.09 12.20
C ASP A 430 3.21 21.11 12.88
N THR A 431 2.68 22.05 12.10
CA THR A 431 1.96 23.21 12.64
C THR A 431 0.68 23.58 11.89
N ASN A 432 0.31 22.83 10.85
CA ASN A 432 -0.83 23.19 10.00
C ASN A 432 -2.18 22.63 10.52
N GLY A 433 -2.16 21.64 11.41
CA GLY A 433 -3.37 20.95 11.89
C GLY A 433 -4.14 20.22 10.77
N LYS A 434 -3.42 19.72 9.75
CA LYS A 434 -3.97 19.02 8.58
C LYS A 434 -3.47 17.58 8.54
N TYR A 435 -4.07 16.81 7.63
CA TYR A 435 -3.51 15.51 7.29
C TYR A 435 -2.28 15.74 6.43
N ASP A 436 -1.16 15.17 6.84
CA ASP A 436 0.12 15.19 6.14
C ASP A 436 0.57 13.77 5.81
N ILE A 437 1.39 13.64 4.76
CA ILE A 437 1.97 12.36 4.38
C ILE A 437 3.30 12.18 5.10
N PHE A 438 3.45 11.05 5.78
CA PHE A 438 4.67 10.63 6.45
C PHE A 438 5.20 9.35 5.82
N VAL A 439 6.52 9.17 5.88
CA VAL A 439 7.20 7.92 5.56
C VAL A 439 8.01 7.48 6.76
N TYR A 440 7.75 6.27 7.22
CA TYR A 440 8.53 5.58 8.24
C TYR A 440 9.55 4.63 7.58
N ASP A 441 10.82 4.80 7.91
CA ASP A 441 11.92 3.92 7.51
C ASP A 441 12.17 2.88 8.60
N ARG A 442 11.89 1.62 8.28
CA ARG A 442 12.02 0.48 9.20
C ARG A 442 13.44 -0.04 9.36
N ASP A 443 14.46 0.51 8.71
CA ASP A 443 15.84 0.02 8.86
C ASP A 443 16.44 0.23 10.28
N GLY A 444 15.73 0.91 11.19
CA GLY A 444 16.02 0.93 12.63
C GLY A 444 15.42 -0.25 13.42
N GLU A 445 14.46 -0.99 12.84
CA GLU A 445 13.83 -2.15 13.47
C GLU A 445 14.77 -3.36 13.48
N PRO A 446 14.69 -4.26 14.49
CA PRO A 446 15.57 -5.41 14.59
C PRO A 446 15.42 -6.37 13.40
N ARG A 447 16.30 -6.24 12.40
CA ARG A 447 16.60 -7.34 11.47
C ARG A 447 17.55 -8.30 12.20
N ARG A 448 17.10 -9.53 12.46
CA ARG A 448 18.01 -10.59 12.93
C ARG A 448 19.06 -10.86 11.85
N ILE A 449 20.26 -10.29 12.02
CA ILE A 449 21.43 -10.64 11.22
C ILE A 449 21.96 -11.97 11.75
N TYR A 450 21.72 -13.06 11.02
CA TYR A 450 22.44 -14.32 11.25
C TYR A 450 23.85 -14.18 10.66
N LEU A 451 24.83 -13.89 11.51
CA LEU A 451 26.24 -13.99 11.12
C LEU A 451 26.63 -15.47 11.02
N PRO A 452 27.17 -15.96 9.89
CA PRO A 452 27.71 -17.31 9.81
C PRO A 452 28.92 -17.40 10.75
N LEU A 453 28.88 -18.38 11.66
CA LEU A 453 30.01 -18.71 12.53
C LEU A 453 31.16 -19.19 11.63
N ILE A 454 32.18 -18.36 11.42
CA ILE A 454 33.46 -18.84 10.91
C ILE A 454 34.17 -19.49 12.10
N LEU A 455 34.01 -20.81 12.24
CA LEU A 455 34.87 -21.62 13.10
C LEU A 455 36.27 -21.59 12.49
N ARG A 456 37.26 -21.13 13.26
CA ARG A 456 38.69 -21.35 12.97
C ARG A 456 39.24 -22.37 13.94
#